data_AF-A0A6G0XBL6-F1
#
_entry.id   AF-A0A6G0XBL6-F1
#
_cell.length_a   1.000
_cell.length_b   1.000
_cell.length_c   1.000
_cell.angle_alpha   90.00
_cell.angle_beta   90.00
_cell.angle_gamma   90.00
#
_symmetry.space_group_name_H-M   'P 1'
#
loop_
_entity.id
_entity.type
_entity.pdbx_description
1 polymer ?
#
loop_
_entity_poly.entity_id
_entity_poly.type
_entity_poly.pdbx_seq_one_letter_code
_entity_poly.pdbx_strand_id
1 'polypeptide(L)'
;MTMSFTTTCLFNQCTQPAIPNIGKCNFHKHRNKCSIQDCNNQVVVHNLCVRHGGKRLCQAEGCQQHARGGKWCLRHGGIAHKRYCSETGCGKQAHANKKCIAHGGGRRCQVSGCSLLSRVGGYCHHHTVDPEAENMDAIDQWILDLVIDSTSCSFDWEGLGMDDLELTSHEDDSMTISQLVL
;
A
#
# COMPACT_ATOMS: atom_id res chain seq x y z
N MET A 1 33.59 -8.03 22.37
CA MET A 1 32.94 -8.62 21.19
C MET A 1 32.58 -7.49 20.24
N THR A 2 33.32 -7.31 19.15
CA THR A 2 33.06 -6.23 18.18
C THR A 2 31.81 -6.57 17.36
N MET A 3 30.72 -5.83 17.59
CA MET A 3 29.50 -5.98 16.79
C MET A 3 29.79 -5.54 15.36
N SER A 4 29.93 -6.52 14.48
CA SER A 4 30.20 -6.32 13.06
C SER A 4 28.89 -5.93 12.38
N PHE A 5 28.63 -4.64 12.22
CA PHE A 5 27.47 -4.16 11.47
C PHE A 5 27.64 -4.48 9.99
N THR A 6 27.01 -5.55 9.53
CA THR A 6 26.95 -5.85 8.10
C THR A 6 25.97 -4.87 7.47
N THR A 7 26.49 -3.90 6.73
CA THR A 7 25.65 -2.96 5.97
C THR A 7 24.84 -3.76 4.95
N THR A 8 23.53 -3.58 4.91
CA THR A 8 22.64 -4.26 3.95
C THR A 8 22.63 -3.53 2.60
N CYS A 9 22.27 -4.26 1.55
CA CYS A 9 22.21 -3.71 0.21
C CYS A 9 21.17 -2.59 0.12
N LEU A 10 21.60 -1.42 -0.36
CA LEU A 10 20.72 -0.25 -0.44
C LEU A 10 19.59 -0.41 -1.46
N PHE A 11 19.70 -1.31 -2.44
CA PHE A 11 18.71 -1.43 -3.52
C PHE A 11 17.38 -2.02 -3.04
N ASN A 12 16.30 -1.25 -3.15
CA ASN A 12 14.91 -1.70 -2.99
C ASN A 12 14.67 -2.64 -1.79
N GLN A 13 15.22 -2.29 -0.62
CA GLN A 13 15.12 -3.06 0.63
C GLN A 13 15.67 -4.49 0.54
N CYS A 14 16.68 -4.70 -0.30
CA CYS A 14 17.34 -5.99 -0.42
C CYS A 14 18.04 -6.36 0.90
N THR A 15 17.69 -7.52 1.46
CA THR A 15 18.26 -8.03 2.73
C THR A 15 19.66 -8.62 2.59
N GLN A 16 20.21 -8.68 1.38
CA GLN A 16 21.53 -9.24 1.13
C GLN A 16 22.64 -8.32 1.67
N PRO A 17 23.76 -8.89 2.15
CA PRO A 17 24.88 -8.09 2.64
C PRO A 17 25.46 -7.23 1.50
N ALA A 18 25.75 -5.97 1.82
CA ALA A 18 26.44 -5.07 0.90
C ALA A 18 27.93 -5.42 0.84
N ILE A 19 28.50 -5.25 -0.35
CA ILE A 19 29.94 -5.29 -0.55
C ILE A 19 30.53 -4.00 0.04
N PRO A 20 31.66 -4.07 0.78
CA PRO A 20 32.35 -2.89 1.30
C PRO A 20 32.60 -1.84 0.21
N ASN A 21 32.43 -0.56 0.54
CA ASN A 21 32.60 0.61 -0.35
C ASN A 21 31.62 0.75 -1.53
N ILE A 22 30.83 -0.29 -1.86
CA ILE A 22 29.85 -0.24 -2.95
C ILE A 22 28.44 0.04 -2.42
N GLY A 23 28.14 -0.41 -1.19
CA GLY A 23 26.80 -0.29 -0.59
C GLY A 23 25.72 -1.16 -1.26
N LYS A 24 26.13 -2.11 -2.13
CA LYS A 24 25.24 -3.04 -2.85
C LYS A 24 25.76 -4.47 -2.80
N CYS A 25 24.87 -5.46 -2.90
CA CYS A 25 25.23 -6.87 -2.94
C CYS A 25 25.79 -7.29 -4.30
N ASN A 26 26.31 -8.51 -4.39
CA ASN A 26 26.87 -9.09 -5.62
C ASN A 26 25.90 -9.11 -6.80
N PHE A 27 24.60 -9.25 -6.54
CA PHE A 27 23.58 -9.26 -7.58
C PHE A 27 23.26 -7.84 -8.10
N HIS A 28 23.31 -6.84 -7.23
CA HIS A 28 22.94 -5.45 -7.56
C HIS A 28 24.13 -4.53 -7.90
N LYS A 29 25.37 -5.01 -7.86
CA LYS A 29 26.58 -4.19 -8.05
C LYS A 29 26.74 -3.55 -9.44
N HIS A 30 26.18 -4.14 -10.49
CA HIS A 30 26.45 -3.77 -11.89
C HIS A 30 25.61 -2.58 -12.43
N ARG A 31 24.83 -1.91 -11.57
CA ARG A 31 23.98 -0.78 -11.96
C ARG A 31 24.08 0.33 -10.93
N ASN A 32 24.24 1.57 -11.37
CA ASN A 32 24.33 2.74 -10.49
C ASN A 32 23.00 3.03 -9.77
N LYS A 33 23.08 3.81 -8.67
CA LYS A 33 21.92 4.32 -7.93
C LYS A 33 21.38 5.55 -8.67
N CYS A 34 20.06 5.76 -8.62
CA CYS A 34 19.41 6.96 -9.14
C CYS A 34 20.07 8.23 -8.58
N SER A 35 20.22 9.27 -9.40
CA SER A 35 20.84 10.54 -9.00
C SER A 35 19.97 11.40 -8.08
N ILE A 36 18.65 11.16 -8.05
CA ILE A 36 17.75 11.81 -7.09
C ILE A 36 18.13 11.44 -5.67
N GLN A 37 18.23 12.45 -4.80
CA GLN A 37 18.55 12.30 -3.38
C GLN A 37 17.65 11.25 -2.72
N ASP A 38 18.23 10.44 -1.84
CA ASP A 38 17.55 9.38 -1.10
C ASP A 38 16.85 8.28 -1.95
N CYS A 39 17.06 8.26 -3.27
CA CYS A 39 16.47 7.24 -4.13
C CYS A 39 17.40 6.05 -4.34
N ASN A 40 17.16 4.94 -3.64
CA ASN A 40 18.00 3.74 -3.79
C ASN A 40 17.67 2.85 -5.01
N ASN A 41 16.77 3.30 -5.89
CA ASN A 41 16.45 2.55 -7.11
C ASN A 41 17.63 2.55 -8.10
N GLN A 42 17.68 1.51 -8.92
CA GLN A 42 18.68 1.39 -9.98
C GLN A 42 18.39 2.34 -11.14
N VAL A 43 19.46 2.87 -11.72
CA VAL A 43 19.43 3.64 -12.96
C VAL A 43 18.98 2.76 -14.12
N VAL A 44 18.09 3.32 -14.95
CA VAL A 44 17.73 2.73 -16.24
C VAL A 44 18.43 3.48 -17.37
N VAL A 45 18.24 4.81 -17.44
CA VAL A 45 18.89 5.70 -18.41
C VAL A 45 19.19 7.04 -17.74
N HIS A 46 20.16 7.79 -18.28
CA HIS A 46 20.49 9.16 -17.86
C HIS A 46 20.62 9.35 -16.33
N ASN A 47 21.19 8.36 -15.62
CA ASN A 47 21.32 8.35 -14.15
C ASN A 47 19.99 8.38 -13.36
N LEU A 48 18.85 8.13 -14.02
CA LEU A 48 17.52 8.16 -13.41
C LEU A 48 16.87 6.78 -13.39
N CYS A 49 16.12 6.50 -12.32
CA CYS A 49 15.31 5.29 -12.20
C CYS A 49 13.96 5.44 -12.90
N VAL A 50 13.22 4.34 -13.04
CA VAL A 50 11.87 4.31 -13.63
C VAL A 50 10.91 5.35 -13.05
N ARG A 51 10.98 5.61 -11.74
CA ARG A 51 10.11 6.57 -11.03
C ARG A 51 10.53 8.02 -11.24
N HIS A 52 11.80 8.25 -11.55
CA HIS A 52 12.40 9.58 -11.64
C HIS A 52 12.77 9.95 -13.08
N GLY A 53 12.05 9.45 -14.09
CA GLY A 53 12.27 9.83 -15.49
C GLY A 53 13.14 8.89 -16.32
N GLY A 54 13.56 7.74 -15.77
CA GLY A 54 14.28 6.70 -16.52
C GLY A 54 13.42 5.92 -17.53
N LYS A 55 12.14 6.26 -17.71
CA LYS A 55 11.28 5.70 -18.77
C LYS A 55 11.35 6.59 -20.00
N ARG A 56 11.59 5.97 -21.15
CA ARG A 56 11.57 6.70 -22.44
C ARG A 56 10.15 7.16 -22.77
N LEU A 57 10.04 8.41 -23.21
CA LEU A 57 8.81 8.95 -23.79
C LEU A 57 8.62 8.43 -25.21
N CYS A 58 7.39 8.52 -25.68
CA CYS A 58 7.03 8.30 -27.07
C CYS A 58 7.70 9.36 -27.95
N GLN A 59 8.26 8.96 -29.10
CA GLN A 59 8.88 9.89 -30.04
C GLN A 59 7.91 10.68 -30.92
N ALA A 60 6.60 10.48 -30.74
CA ALA A 60 5.60 11.24 -31.48
C ALA A 60 5.57 12.68 -30.99
N GLU A 61 5.51 13.61 -31.94
CA GLU A 61 5.48 15.04 -31.66
C GLU A 61 4.31 15.37 -30.72
N GLY A 62 4.59 16.15 -29.67
CA GLY A 62 3.61 16.50 -28.65
C GLY A 62 3.16 15.34 -27.73
N CYS A 63 3.65 14.12 -27.88
CA CYS A 63 3.20 12.99 -27.06
C CYS A 63 3.98 12.86 -25.75
N GLN A 64 3.29 13.06 -24.63
CA GLN A 64 3.85 12.88 -23.28
C GLN A 64 3.69 11.46 -22.72
N GLN A 65 3.22 10.50 -23.53
CA GLN A 65 3.06 9.10 -23.10
C GLN A 65 4.39 8.36 -23.12
N HIS A 66 4.51 7.32 -22.30
CA HIS A 66 5.71 6.49 -22.26
C HIS A 66 5.72 5.46 -23.41
N ALA A 67 6.91 5.23 -23.98
CA ALA A 67 7.12 4.19 -24.97
C ALA A 67 6.88 2.79 -24.38
N ARG A 68 6.30 1.90 -25.19
CA ARG A 68 5.99 0.51 -24.82
C ARG A 68 6.58 -0.40 -25.89
N GLY A 69 7.84 -0.77 -25.72
CA GLY A 69 8.62 -1.49 -26.75
C GLY A 69 9.07 -0.53 -27.87
N GLY A 70 10.34 -0.60 -28.25
CA GLY A 70 10.89 0.31 -29.26
C GLY A 70 10.86 1.79 -28.84
N LYS A 71 10.40 2.67 -29.73
CA LYS A 71 10.45 4.14 -29.56
C LYS A 71 9.08 4.81 -29.32
N TRP A 72 7.98 4.05 -29.38
CA TRP A 72 6.61 4.60 -29.44
C TRP A 72 5.71 4.06 -28.33
N CYS A 73 4.69 4.81 -27.93
CA CYS A 73 3.63 4.32 -27.02
C CYS A 73 2.61 3.47 -27.80
N LEU A 74 1.72 2.76 -27.11
CA LEU A 74 0.75 1.86 -27.76
C LEU A 74 -0.16 2.57 -28.78
N ARG A 75 -0.46 3.86 -28.57
CA ARG A 75 -1.26 4.65 -29.52
C ARG A 75 -0.49 5.00 -30.81
N HIS A 76 0.83 5.12 -30.71
CA HIS A 76 1.69 5.57 -31.81
C HIS A 76 2.57 4.44 -32.36
N GLY A 77 2.14 3.17 -32.24
CA GLY A 77 2.84 2.02 -32.83
C GLY A 77 3.80 1.28 -31.88
N GLY A 78 3.73 1.53 -30.58
CA GLY A 78 4.41 0.72 -29.57
C GLY A 78 3.84 -0.69 -29.51
N ILE A 79 4.70 -1.68 -29.26
CA ILE A 79 4.34 -3.10 -29.26
C ILE A 79 4.32 -3.62 -27.82
N ALA A 80 3.15 -4.06 -27.36
CA ALA A 80 3.02 -4.87 -26.15
C ALA A 80 3.09 -6.36 -26.51
N HIS A 81 4.22 -7.00 -26.23
CA HIS A 81 4.33 -8.45 -26.39
C HIS A 81 3.43 -9.16 -25.38
N LYS A 82 2.32 -9.73 -25.87
CA LYS A 82 1.50 -10.66 -25.11
C LYS A 82 2.30 -11.96 -24.94
N ARG A 83 2.41 -12.41 -23.71
CA ARG A 83 2.99 -13.71 -23.38
C ARG A 83 1.84 -14.66 -23.05
N TYR A 84 1.92 -15.89 -23.52
CA TYR A 84 0.91 -16.91 -23.26
C TYR A 84 1.39 -17.89 -22.20
N CYS A 85 0.42 -18.57 -21.57
CA CYS A 85 0.67 -19.57 -20.56
C CYS A 85 1.58 -20.67 -21.09
N SER A 86 2.57 -21.09 -20.31
CA SER A 86 3.50 -22.16 -20.67
C SER A 86 2.91 -23.56 -20.56
N GLU A 87 1.66 -23.69 -20.11
CA GLU A 87 0.98 -24.98 -20.00
C GLU A 87 0.52 -25.44 -21.38
N THR A 88 0.73 -26.71 -21.68
CA THR A 88 0.40 -27.29 -22.98
C THR A 88 -1.09 -27.12 -23.29
N GLY A 89 -1.40 -26.63 -24.50
CA GLY A 89 -2.77 -26.36 -24.91
C GLY A 89 -3.44 -25.12 -24.28
N CYS A 90 -2.75 -24.35 -23.43
CA CYS A 90 -3.35 -23.18 -22.79
C CYS A 90 -3.12 -21.88 -23.58
N GLY A 91 -4.14 -21.40 -24.29
CA GLY A 91 -4.13 -20.11 -25.00
C GLY A 91 -4.30 -18.86 -24.13
N LYS A 92 -4.33 -18.99 -22.80
CA LYS A 92 -4.58 -17.85 -21.88
C LYS A 92 -3.31 -17.01 -21.71
N GLN A 93 -3.49 -15.70 -21.51
CA GLN A 93 -2.37 -14.79 -21.27
C GLN A 93 -1.63 -15.12 -19.97
N ALA A 94 -0.30 -15.11 -20.02
CA ALA A 94 0.56 -15.28 -18.86
C ALA A 94 0.71 -13.97 -18.07
N HIS A 95 0.79 -14.11 -16.76
CA HIS A 95 1.08 -13.03 -15.82
C HIS A 95 2.44 -13.29 -15.16
N ALA A 96 2.47 -13.82 -13.93
CA ALA A 96 3.69 -14.27 -13.29
C ALA A 96 4.09 -15.69 -13.71
N ASN A 97 5.36 -16.06 -13.53
CA ASN A 97 5.87 -17.42 -13.73
C ASN A 97 5.56 -18.06 -15.09
N LYS A 98 5.36 -17.23 -16.14
CA LYS A 98 4.94 -17.67 -17.48
C LYS A 98 3.59 -18.43 -17.50
N LYS A 99 2.78 -18.32 -16.45
CA LYS A 99 1.50 -19.03 -16.29
C LYS A 99 0.33 -18.04 -16.29
N CYS A 100 -0.86 -18.50 -16.69
CA CYS A 100 -2.09 -17.75 -16.54
C CYS A 100 -2.60 -17.83 -15.09
N ILE A 101 -3.62 -17.05 -14.73
CA ILE A 101 -4.18 -17.03 -13.36
C ILE A 101 -4.56 -18.44 -12.87
N ALA A 102 -5.24 -19.23 -13.71
CA ALA A 102 -5.68 -20.57 -13.37
C ALA A 102 -4.51 -21.56 -13.16
N HIS A 103 -3.41 -21.38 -13.89
CA HIS A 103 -2.24 -22.27 -13.85
C HIS A 103 -1.11 -21.77 -12.92
N GLY A 104 -1.39 -20.79 -12.05
CA GLY A 104 -0.43 -20.31 -11.04
C GLY A 104 0.27 -18.99 -11.36
N GLY A 105 -0.26 -18.20 -12.30
CA GLY A 105 0.24 -16.87 -12.63
C GLY A 105 -0.31 -15.74 -11.74
N GLY A 106 -1.28 -16.05 -10.87
CA GLY A 106 -1.83 -15.12 -9.88
C GLY A 106 -1.14 -15.26 -8.52
N ARG A 107 -1.06 -14.18 -7.76
CA ARG A 107 -0.58 -14.19 -6.37
C ARG A 107 -1.73 -14.61 -5.45
N ARG A 108 -1.47 -15.47 -4.46
CA ARG A 108 -2.45 -15.84 -3.42
C ARG A 108 -2.53 -14.77 -2.34
N CYS A 109 -3.64 -14.75 -1.63
CA CYS A 109 -3.79 -13.97 -0.41
C CYS A 109 -2.75 -14.43 0.63
N GLN A 110 -2.17 -13.49 1.37
CA GLN A 110 -1.17 -13.79 2.41
C GLN A 110 -1.78 -14.34 3.71
N VAL A 111 -3.07 -14.10 3.95
CA VAL A 111 -3.81 -14.72 5.07
C VAL A 111 -3.79 -16.24 4.96
N SER A 112 -3.30 -16.89 6.02
CA SER A 112 -3.22 -18.34 6.12
C SER A 112 -4.59 -18.99 5.88
N GLY A 113 -4.62 -20.08 5.10
CA GLY A 113 -5.86 -20.78 4.74
C GLY A 113 -6.71 -20.10 3.67
N CYS A 114 -6.40 -18.86 3.24
CA CYS A 114 -7.16 -18.20 2.20
C CYS A 114 -6.75 -18.67 0.79
N SER A 115 -7.69 -19.27 0.06
CA SER A 115 -7.47 -19.74 -1.31
C SER A 115 -7.65 -18.64 -2.39
N LEU A 116 -8.15 -17.47 -1.99
CA LEU A 116 -8.43 -16.35 -2.90
C LEU A 116 -7.13 -15.71 -3.42
N LEU A 117 -7.27 -15.00 -4.54
CA LEU A 117 -6.18 -14.26 -5.17
C LEU A 117 -6.00 -12.89 -4.53
N SER A 118 -4.75 -12.49 -4.36
CA SER A 118 -4.38 -11.14 -3.96
C SER A 118 -4.71 -10.14 -5.07
N ARG A 119 -5.30 -9.00 -4.68
CA ARG A 119 -5.55 -7.85 -5.53
C ARG A 119 -4.45 -6.80 -5.34
N VAL A 120 -4.36 -6.26 -4.12
CA VAL A 120 -3.41 -5.20 -3.75
C VAL A 120 -2.77 -5.58 -2.42
N GLY A 121 -1.52 -5.16 -2.19
CA GLY A 121 -0.83 -5.34 -0.91
C GLY A 121 -0.49 -6.77 -0.50
N GLY A 122 -0.83 -7.79 -1.30
CA GLY A 122 -0.70 -9.20 -0.89
C GLY A 122 -2.00 -9.82 -0.41
N TYR A 123 -3.10 -9.07 -0.39
CA TYR A 123 -4.37 -9.53 0.16
C TYR A 123 -5.51 -9.55 -0.86
N CYS A 124 -6.50 -10.42 -0.62
CA CYS A 124 -7.70 -10.53 -1.44
C CYS A 124 -8.71 -9.45 -1.05
N HIS A 125 -9.78 -9.28 -1.84
CA HIS A 125 -10.85 -8.33 -1.55
C HIS A 125 -11.61 -8.55 -0.22
N HIS A 126 -11.50 -9.71 0.42
CA HIS A 126 -12.09 -9.98 1.75
C HIS A 126 -11.09 -9.73 2.88
N HIS A 127 -9.80 -9.59 2.57
CA HIS A 127 -8.73 -9.42 3.55
C HIS A 127 -7.97 -8.12 3.29
N THR A 128 -8.65 -7.09 2.78
CA THR A 128 -8.05 -5.77 2.60
C THR A 128 -7.64 -5.25 3.98
N VAL A 129 -6.35 -5.36 4.29
CA VAL A 129 -5.78 -4.78 5.51
C VAL A 129 -5.55 -3.32 5.19
N ASP A 130 -6.32 -2.43 5.81
CA ASP A 130 -5.97 -1.03 5.84
C ASP A 130 -4.73 -0.91 6.73
N PRO A 131 -3.58 -0.43 6.22
CA PRO A 131 -2.33 -0.38 6.98
C PRO A 131 -2.39 0.56 8.20
N GLU A 132 -3.50 1.28 8.40
CA GLU A 132 -3.76 2.15 9.55
C GLU A 132 -4.62 1.46 10.63
N ALA A 133 -5.19 0.28 10.36
CA ALA A 133 -6.08 -0.42 11.29
C ALA A 133 -5.35 -1.23 12.38
N GLU A 134 -4.04 -1.50 12.22
CA GLU A 134 -3.24 -2.22 13.23
C GLU A 134 -2.89 -1.36 14.46
N ASN A 135 -3.25 -0.06 14.49
CA ASN A 135 -3.03 0.82 15.63
C ASN A 135 -4.24 0.97 16.57
N MET A 136 -5.32 0.21 16.35
CA MET A 136 -6.51 0.26 17.23
C MET A 136 -6.39 -0.68 18.44
N ASP A 137 -5.64 -1.78 18.31
CA ASP A 137 -5.40 -2.74 19.41
C ASP A 137 -4.59 -2.14 20.58
N ALA A 138 -3.83 -1.06 20.32
CA ALA A 138 -3.08 -0.35 21.36
C ALA A 138 -3.92 0.67 22.14
N ILE A 139 -5.04 1.14 21.56
CA ILE A 139 -5.93 2.11 22.20
C ILE A 139 -6.88 1.40 23.18
N ASP A 140 -7.32 0.18 22.85
CA ASP A 140 -8.22 -0.61 23.69
C ASP A 140 -7.58 -1.04 25.03
N GLN A 141 -6.27 -1.30 25.07
CA GLN A 141 -5.59 -1.61 26.34
C GLN A 141 -5.53 -0.41 27.30
N TRP A 142 -5.32 0.80 26.79
CA TRP A 142 -5.31 2.00 27.63
C TRP A 142 -6.69 2.33 28.18
N ILE A 143 -7.75 2.15 27.38
CA ILE A 143 -9.13 2.37 27.82
C ILE A 143 -9.54 1.35 28.90
N LEU A 144 -9.12 0.08 28.77
CA LEU A 144 -9.43 -0.95 29.76
C LEU A 144 -8.73 -0.70 31.11
N ASP A 145 -7.47 -0.24 31.09
CA ASP A 145 -6.73 0.11 32.31
C ASP A 145 -7.32 1.36 33.01
N LEU A 146 -7.85 2.32 32.25
CA LEU A 146 -8.57 3.50 32.78
C LEU A 146 -9.91 3.14 33.45
N VAL A 147 -10.62 2.12 32.94
CA VAL A 147 -11.92 1.69 33.50
C VAL A 147 -11.74 0.90 34.78
N ILE A 148 -10.68 0.08 34.89
CA ILE A 148 -10.45 -0.78 36.05
C ILE A 148 -10.12 0.03 37.32
N ASP A 149 -9.39 1.14 37.22
CA ASP A 149 -9.03 1.97 38.38
C ASP A 149 -10.24 2.68 39.02
N SER A 150 -11.29 2.93 38.24
CA SER A 150 -12.53 3.58 38.71
C SER A 150 -13.48 2.66 39.49
N THR A 151 -13.27 1.34 39.45
CA THR A 151 -14.13 0.34 40.13
C THR A 151 -13.65 -0.07 41.51
N SER A 152 -12.60 0.56 42.04
CA SER A 152 -12.08 0.28 43.38
C SER A 152 -12.74 1.10 44.51
N CYS A 153 -13.73 1.94 44.22
CA CYS A 153 -14.49 2.64 45.26
C CYS A 153 -15.87 1.99 45.44
N SER A 154 -16.01 1.24 46.53
CA SER A 154 -17.25 0.62 47.02
C SER A 154 -18.39 1.64 47.06
N PHE A 155 -19.36 1.51 46.16
CA PHE A 155 -20.53 2.40 46.10
C PHE A 155 -21.76 1.63 46.58
N ASP A 156 -22.19 1.94 47.81
CA ASP A 156 -23.37 1.36 48.47
C ASP A 156 -24.68 1.83 47.79
N TRP A 157 -25.49 0.89 47.30
CA TRP A 157 -26.75 1.13 46.57
C TRP A 157 -28.00 1.03 47.47
N GLU A 158 -28.05 1.73 48.60
CA GLU A 158 -29.29 1.86 49.37
C GLU A 158 -29.67 3.32 49.55
N GLY A 159 -30.62 3.80 48.74
CA GLY A 159 -31.38 4.99 49.08
C GLY A 159 -31.93 5.80 47.90
N LEU A 160 -33.26 5.97 47.92
CA LEU A 160 -34.08 6.97 47.21
C LEU A 160 -34.40 6.59 45.75
N GLY A 161 -35.61 6.16 45.38
CA GLY A 161 -36.93 6.70 45.73
C GLY A 161 -37.46 7.41 44.47
N MET A 162 -38.46 6.83 43.81
CA MET A 162 -38.78 7.04 42.39
C MET A 162 -40.18 7.65 42.25
N ASP A 163 -40.29 8.97 42.40
CA ASP A 163 -41.59 9.66 42.36
C ASP A 163 -41.39 11.13 41.92
N ASP A 164 -42.15 11.55 40.90
CA ASP A 164 -42.55 12.93 40.54
C ASP A 164 -41.54 13.89 39.87
N LEU A 165 -41.67 14.10 38.54
CA LEU A 165 -42.23 15.36 37.96
C LEU A 165 -42.03 15.50 36.43
N GLU A 166 -43.18 15.42 35.75
CA GLU A 166 -43.69 16.18 34.60
C GLU A 166 -42.82 16.53 33.37
N LEU A 167 -43.22 15.94 32.24
CA LEU A 167 -42.98 16.43 30.89
C LEU A 167 -43.70 17.77 30.66
N THR A 168 -42.96 18.80 30.27
CA THR A 168 -43.53 19.93 29.52
C THR A 168 -42.88 19.99 28.14
N SER A 169 -43.72 19.85 27.12
CA SER A 169 -43.40 20.05 25.71
C SER A 169 -43.21 21.55 25.43
N HIS A 170 -42.11 21.94 24.82
CA HIS A 170 -41.96 23.25 24.18
C HIS A 170 -41.90 23.08 22.67
N GLU A 171 -42.76 23.83 21.99
CA GLU A 171 -42.92 23.91 20.55
C GLU A 171 -41.85 24.84 19.96
N ASP A 172 -41.19 24.40 18.89
CA ASP A 172 -40.18 25.18 18.15
C ASP A 172 -40.86 26.17 17.20
N ASP A 173 -40.72 27.47 17.50
CA ASP A 173 -41.12 28.56 16.61
C ASP A 173 -40.00 28.91 15.61
N SER A 174 -40.44 29.05 14.35
CA SER A 174 -39.69 29.41 13.15
C SER A 174 -38.92 30.73 13.21
N MET A 175 -37.77 30.82 12.53
CA MET A 175 -37.30 32.07 11.94
C MET A 175 -36.72 31.89 10.53
N THR A 176 -37.20 32.77 9.65
CA THR A 176 -37.01 32.84 8.20
C THR A 176 -35.69 33.54 7.82
N ILE A 177 -35.08 33.11 6.72
CA ILE A 177 -33.96 33.82 6.06
C ILE A 177 -34.53 34.60 4.88
N SER A 178 -34.48 35.94 4.97
CA SER A 178 -34.68 36.84 3.85
C SER A 178 -33.70 38.03 3.91
N GLN A 179 -32.99 38.21 2.80
CA GLN A 179 -32.42 39.44 2.22
C GLN A 179 -31.32 40.21 2.97
N LEU A 180 -30.18 40.40 2.29
CA LEU A 180 -29.92 41.64 1.53
C LEU A 180 -28.68 41.51 0.64
N VAL A 181 -28.92 41.70 -0.67
CA VAL A 181 -27.95 42.17 -1.65
C VAL A 181 -27.93 43.68 -1.54
N LEU A 182 -26.75 44.28 -1.36
CA LEU A 182 -26.31 45.56 -1.94
C LEU A 182 -24.77 45.60 -1.90
#